data_AF-A0A1H8B8Q5-F1
#
_entry.id   AF-A0A1H8B8Q5-F1
#
_cell.length_a   1.000
_cell.length_b   1.000
_cell.length_c   1.000
_cell.angle_alpha   90.00
_cell.angle_beta   90.00
_cell.angle_gamma   90.00
#
_symmetry.space_group_name_H-M   'P 1'
#
loop_
_entity.id
_entity.type
_entity.pdbx_description
1 polymer ?
#
loop_
_entity_poly.entity_id
_entity_poly.type
_entity_poly.pdbx_seq_one_letter_code
_entity_poly.pdbx_strand_id
1 'polypeptide(L)'
;MSTLLIGRWDGDHTLTITESHQVNDGDQHAIDALTAPAFSEGTANWACEFDVDRHRDAVQRTYEEFVRDDEAHLVDDVEGYEPATD
;
A
#
# COMPACT_ATOMS: atom_id res chain seq x y z
N MET A 1 0.77 16.22 -1.23
CA MET A 1 -0.28 15.31 -0.73
C MET A 1 0.29 13.93 -0.92
N SER A 2 0.11 13.06 0.05
CA SER A 2 0.64 11.72 -0.01
C SER A 2 -0.48 10.71 -0.20
N THR A 3 -0.13 9.60 -0.83
CA THR A 3 -1.00 8.42 -0.91
C THR A 3 -0.52 7.41 0.14
N LEU A 4 -1.37 7.13 1.12
CA LEU A 4 -1.21 6.02 2.06
C LEU A 4 -1.87 4.77 1.47
N LEU A 5 -1.08 3.71 1.28
CA LEU A 5 -1.59 2.40 0.96
C LEU A 5 -1.60 1.53 2.21
N ILE A 6 -2.68 0.77 2.39
CA ILE A 6 -2.83 -0.24 3.44
C ILE A 6 -3.07 -1.56 2.73
N GLY A 7 -2.38 -2.60 3.20
CA GLY A 7 -2.45 -3.91 2.58
C GLY A 7 -2.11 -5.04 3.52
N ARG A 8 -2.14 -6.23 2.93
CA ARG A 8 -1.88 -7.47 3.62
C ARG A 8 -0.96 -8.35 2.80
N TRP A 9 0.13 -8.75 3.42
CA TRP A 9 0.96 -9.86 2.98
C TRP A 9 0.30 -11.20 3.30
N ASP A 10 0.17 -12.06 2.30
CA ASP A 10 -0.09 -13.49 2.45
C ASP A 10 1.24 -14.27 2.32
N GLY A 11 1.88 -14.47 3.46
CA GLY A 11 3.28 -14.93 3.50
C GLY A 11 4.21 -13.95 2.77
N ASP A 12 5.24 -14.47 2.12
CA ASP A 12 6.21 -13.68 1.35
C ASP A 12 5.89 -13.65 -0.16
N HIS A 13 4.67 -14.06 -0.55
CA HIS A 13 4.34 -14.34 -1.95
C HIS A 13 3.41 -13.31 -2.58
N THR A 14 2.54 -12.67 -1.79
CA THR A 14 1.56 -11.74 -2.33
C THR A 14 1.29 -10.62 -1.35
N LEU A 15 1.47 -9.38 -1.80
CA LEU A 15 0.97 -8.18 -1.16
C LEU A 15 -0.34 -7.79 -1.83
N THR A 16 -1.43 -7.77 -1.07
CA THR A 16 -2.72 -7.25 -1.53
C THR A 16 -2.96 -5.88 -0.93
N ILE A 17 -3.09 -4.85 -1.76
CA ILE A 17 -3.52 -3.51 -1.35
C ILE A 17 -5.03 -3.54 -1.16
N THR A 18 -5.48 -3.24 0.06
CA THR A 18 -6.89 -3.32 0.46
C THR A 18 -7.51 -1.94 0.68
N GLU A 19 -6.69 -0.92 0.95
CA GLU A 19 -7.17 0.46 1.07
C GLU A 19 -6.14 1.45 0.51
N SER A 20 -6.65 2.60 0.06
CA SER A 20 -5.86 3.71 -0.46
C SER A 20 -6.46 5.04 -0.01
N HIS A 21 -5.68 5.85 0.67
CA HIS A 21 -6.13 7.10 1.28
C HIS A 21 -5.22 8.26 0.88
N GLN A 22 -5.82 9.42 0.61
CA GLN A 22 -5.06 10.67 0.48
C GLN A 22 -4.87 11.28 1.86
N VAL A 23 -3.63 11.52 2.25
CA VAL A 23 -3.25 12.14 3.53
C VAL A 23 -2.35 13.35 3.29
N ASN A 24 -2.31 14.27 4.26
CA ASN A 24 -1.32 15.35 4.19
C ASN A 24 0.07 14.75 4.45
N ASP A 25 1.08 15.32 3.80
CA ASP A 25 2.46 14.85 3.86
C ASP A 25 2.95 14.82 5.32
N GLY A 26 3.34 13.63 5.79
CA GLY A 26 3.84 13.43 7.16
C GLY A 26 2.80 13.62 8.27
N ASP A 27 1.49 13.60 7.96
CA ASP A 27 0.42 13.62 8.95
C ASP A 27 0.28 12.26 9.65
N GLN A 28 1.21 12.01 10.57
CA GLN A 28 1.27 10.77 11.34
C GLN A 28 -0.03 10.47 12.09
N HIS A 29 -0.74 11.51 12.56
CA HIS A 29 -2.00 11.31 13.27
C HIS A 29 -3.09 10.75 12.36
N ALA A 30 -3.19 11.25 11.12
CA ALA A 30 -4.10 10.69 10.13
C ALA A 30 -3.71 9.25 9.75
N ILE A 31 -2.41 8.99 9.56
CA ILE A 31 -1.88 7.66 9.23
C ILE A 31 -2.18 6.65 10.35
N ASP A 32 -1.92 7.01 11.61
CA ASP A 32 -2.18 6.15 12.77
C ASP A 32 -3.68 5.85 12.91
N ALA A 33 -4.54 6.86 12.68
CA ALA A 33 -5.99 6.70 12.76
C ALA A 33 -6.54 5.73 11.71
N LEU A 34 -5.89 5.64 10.54
CA LEU A 34 -6.26 4.72 9.46
C LEU A 34 -5.65 3.32 9.66
N THR A 35 -4.39 3.23 10.09
CA THR A 35 -3.66 1.96 10.17
C THR A 35 -3.94 1.17 11.44
N ALA A 36 -4.09 1.84 12.60
CA ALA A 36 -4.23 1.14 13.87
C ALA A 36 -5.46 0.21 13.95
N PRO A 37 -6.66 0.59 13.46
CA PRO A 37 -7.81 -0.32 13.42
C PRO A 37 -7.55 -1.53 12.52
N ALA A 38 -7.05 -1.31 11.29
CA ALA A 38 -6.81 -2.38 10.32
C ALA A 38 -5.80 -3.42 10.84
N PHE A 39 -4.77 -2.95 11.56
CA PHE A 39 -3.75 -3.82 12.15
C PHE A 39 -4.30 -4.54 13.39
N SER A 40 -5.07 -3.86 14.23
CA SER A 40 -5.69 -4.46 15.42
C SER A 40 -6.73 -5.52 15.08
N GLU A 41 -7.45 -5.38 13.97
CA GLU A 41 -8.45 -6.34 13.51
C GLU A 41 -7.82 -7.49 12.69
N GLY A 42 -6.53 -7.38 12.36
CA GLY A 42 -5.81 -8.36 11.55
C GLY A 42 -6.26 -8.41 10.08
N THR A 43 -6.91 -7.35 9.61
CA THR A 43 -7.30 -7.19 8.20
C THR A 43 -6.12 -6.71 7.35
N ALA A 44 -5.17 -5.99 7.96
CA ALA A 44 -3.92 -5.55 7.37
C ALA A 44 -2.72 -5.88 8.25
N ASN A 45 -1.55 -6.03 7.63
CA ASN A 45 -0.27 -6.19 8.32
C ASN A 45 0.84 -5.34 7.68
N TRP A 46 0.49 -4.50 6.70
CA TRP A 46 1.39 -3.62 5.99
C TRP A 46 0.71 -2.29 5.67
N ALA A 47 1.47 -1.20 5.74
CA ALA A 47 1.04 0.11 5.30
C ALA A 47 2.26 0.95 4.91
N CYS A 48 2.13 1.80 3.89
CA CYS A 48 3.19 2.69 3.45
C CYS A 48 2.64 4.00 2.88
N GLU A 49 3.23 5.12 3.30
CA GLU A 49 2.97 6.45 2.73
C GLU A 49 3.96 6.71 1.59
N PHE A 50 3.42 7.08 0.42
CA PHE A 50 4.21 7.55 -0.70
C PHE A 50 3.92 9.03 -0.97
N ASP A 51 4.98 9.83 -1.13
CA ASP A 51 4.94 11.24 -1.55
C ASP A 51 4.57 11.34 -3.05
N VAL A 52 3.36 10.88 -3.38
CA VAL A 52 2.73 10.93 -4.69
C VAL A 52 1.23 11.14 -4.50
N ASP A 53 0.63 11.94 -5.37
CA ASP A 53 -0.79 12.31 -5.25
C ASP A 53 -1.75 11.26 -5.84
N ARG A 54 -1.24 10.20 -6.49
CA ARG A 54 -2.06 9.22 -7.23
C ARG A 54 -1.86 7.80 -6.72
N HIS A 55 -2.98 7.12 -6.53
CA HIS A 55 -3.03 5.69 -6.19
C HIS A 55 -2.14 4.83 -7.10
N ARG A 56 -2.36 4.87 -8.42
CA ARG A 56 -1.57 4.09 -9.39
C ARG A 56 -0.05 4.31 -9.27
N ASP A 57 0.38 5.53 -8.97
CA ASP A 57 1.80 5.89 -8.90
C ASP A 57 2.38 5.32 -7.59
N ALA A 58 1.58 5.29 -6.51
CA ALA A 58 1.92 4.62 -5.25
C ALA A 58 1.96 3.09 -5.40
N VAL A 59 1.03 2.49 -6.14
CA VAL A 59 1.04 1.04 -6.44
C VAL A 59 2.26 0.67 -7.28
N GLN A 60 2.61 1.47 -8.29
CA GLN A 60 3.85 1.28 -9.05
C GLN A 60 5.09 1.32 -8.15
N ARG A 61 5.19 2.31 -7.26
CA ARG A 61 6.30 2.38 -6.29
C ARG A 61 6.30 1.21 -5.32
N THR A 62 5.12 0.76 -4.90
CA THR A 62 5.00 -0.42 -4.04
C THR A 62 5.57 -1.66 -4.72
N TYR A 63 5.26 -1.84 -6.01
CA TYR A 63 5.83 -2.93 -6.79
C TYR A 63 7.35 -2.83 -6.86
N GLU A 64 7.88 -1.66 -7.23
CA GLU A 64 9.31 -1.43 -7.42
C GLU A 64 10.12 -1.57 -6.12
N GLU A 65 9.60 -1.12 -4.99
CA GLU A 65 10.33 -1.03 -3.72
C GLU A 65 10.17 -2.25 -2.82
N PHE A 66 9.04 -2.97 -2.90
CA PHE A 66 8.70 -4.01 -1.93
C PHE A 66 8.38 -5.38 -2.55
N VAL A 67 8.17 -5.47 -3.87
CA VAL A 67 7.66 -6.70 -4.50
C VAL A 67 8.61 -7.23 -5.57
N ARG A 68 9.22 -6.34 -6.36
CA ARG A 68 10.05 -6.70 -7.52
C ARG A 68 11.22 -7.60 -7.16
N ASP A 69 11.97 -7.25 -6.12
CA ASP A 69 13.19 -7.95 -5.75
C ASP A 69 12.93 -9.29 -5.04
N ASP A 70 11.76 -9.45 -4.44
CA ASP A 70 11.34 -10.67 -3.72
C ASP A 70 10.60 -11.67 -4.63
N GLU A 71 10.52 -11.41 -5.93
CA GLU A 71 9.74 -12.20 -6.91
C GLU A 71 8.28 -12.44 -6.47
N ALA A 72 7.74 -11.52 -5.66
CA ALA A 72 6.40 -11.59 -5.11
C ALA A 72 5.36 -11.02 -6.09
N HIS A 73 4.07 -11.19 -5.76
CA HIS A 73 2.96 -10.62 -6.51
C HIS A 73 2.36 -9.41 -5.80
N LEU A 74 2.05 -8.36 -6.55
CA LEU A 74 1.26 -7.23 -6.06
C LEU A 74 -0.15 -7.34 -6.63
N VAL A 75 -1.16 -7.29 -5.76
CA VAL A 75 -2.57 -7.23 -6.13
C VAL A 75 -3.13 -5.92 -5.63
N ASP A 76 -3.69 -5.11 -6.51
CA ASP A 76 -4.47 -3.94 -6.12
C ASP A 76 -5.96 -4.28 -6.11
N ASP A 77 -6.54 -4.46 -4.92
CA ASP A 77 -7.97 -4.74 -4.72
C ASP A 77 -8.80 -3.45 -4.57
N VAL A 78 -8.16 -2.28 -4.71
CA VAL A 78 -8.81 -0.97 -4.59
C VAL A 78 -9.24 -0.44 -5.95
N GLU A 79 -8.31 -0.30 -6.90
CA GLU A 79 -8.59 0.23 -8.24
C GLU A 79 -8.34 -0.80 -9.36
N GLY A 80 -7.78 -1.97 -9.05
CA GLY A 80 -7.45 -3.01 -10.03
C GLY A 80 -6.28 -2.64 -10.94
N TYR A 81 -5.38 -1.77 -10.48
CA TYR A 81 -4.21 -1.36 -11.24
C TYR A 81 -3.13 -2.44 -11.26
N GLU A 82 -2.68 -2.80 -12.47
CA GLU A 82 -1.54 -3.70 -12.68
C GLU A 82 -0.26 -2.86 -12.89
N PRO A 83 0.77 -3.00 -12.03
CA PRO A 83 2.03 -2.28 -12.18
C PRO A 83 2.81 -2.77 -13.40
N ALA A 84 3.60 -1.88 -14.00
CA ALA A 84 4.50 -2.22 -15.08
C ALA A 84 5.72 -3.00 -14.53
N THR A 85 6.08 -4.09 -15.21
CA THR A 85 7.13 -5.04 -14.78
C THR A 85 8.42 -4.95 -15.60
N ASP A 86 8.52 -3.98 -16.52
CA ASP A 86 9.62 -3.86 -17.48
C ASP A 86 10.98 -3.41 -16.87
#